data_AF-A0A6P0YD31-F1
#
_entry.id   AF-A0A6P0YD31-F1
#
_cell.length_a   1.000
_cell.length_b   1.000
_cell.length_c   1.000
_cell.angle_alpha   90.00
_cell.angle_beta   90.00
_cell.angle_gamma   90.00
#
_symmetry.space_group_name_H-M   'P 1'
#
loop_
_entity.id
_entity.type
_entity.pdbx_description
1 polymer ?
#
loop_
_entity_poly.entity_id
_entity_poly.type
_entity_poly.pdbx_seq_one_letter_code
_entity_poly.pdbx_strand_id
1 'polypeptide(L)'
;MNPLFCLSKFLEPQAKKKLSNEFSFFIRIAQPKDINSITEVLTNSFYSCQGIMGYVRPFLRLGIYEDLRNRIRSKTEHYLCLVAMVVENTESTRDVSNTRKQDLVGTVEIDVRSRGGMDVLLFNSWQLDNLDNFEYAYLSNLAVDANYRKLGVAQKLLSYCEHKVLGWGFCELYLHVLEN
;
A
#
# COMPACT_ATOMS: atom_id res chain seq x y z
N MET A 1 -27.89 -6.24 33.43
CA MET A 1 -26.87 -6.65 32.43
C MET A 1 -27.45 -6.35 31.06
N ASN A 2 -27.02 -5.23 30.47
CA ASN A 2 -27.34 -4.77 29.12
C ASN A 2 -26.07 -4.10 28.57
N PRO A 3 -25.80 -4.15 27.26
CA PRO A 3 -24.50 -3.78 26.71
C PRO A 3 -24.34 -2.26 26.66
N LEU A 4 -23.16 -1.81 27.07
CA LEU A 4 -22.73 -0.42 26.99
C LEU A 4 -22.47 -0.04 25.53
N PHE A 5 -23.38 0.76 24.96
CA PHE A 5 -23.06 1.64 23.84
C PHE A 5 -22.05 2.68 24.32
N CYS A 6 -20.81 2.62 23.81
CA CYS A 6 -19.84 3.70 24.00
C CYS A 6 -19.87 4.61 22.77
N LEU A 7 -20.82 5.54 22.78
CA LEU A 7 -20.79 6.74 21.94
C LEU A 7 -19.85 7.74 22.63
N SER A 8 -18.55 7.71 22.32
CA SER A 8 -17.63 8.74 22.83
C SER A 8 -17.80 10.01 22.01
N LYS A 9 -18.39 10.99 22.69
CA LYS A 9 -18.57 12.36 22.24
C LYS A 9 -17.24 12.99 21.85
N PHE A 10 -17.30 13.79 20.79
CA PHE A 10 -16.32 14.75 20.35
C PHE A 10 -15.80 15.57 21.55
N LEU A 11 -14.51 15.42 21.87
CA LEU A 11 -13.80 16.29 22.79
C LEU A 11 -12.71 16.98 21.98
N GLU A 12 -12.91 18.27 21.70
CA GLU A 12 -11.82 19.17 21.37
C GLU A 12 -10.91 19.36 22.59
N PRO A 13 -9.58 19.25 22.41
CA PRO A 13 -8.64 19.93 23.26
C PRO A 13 -7.97 21.06 22.48
N GLN A 14 -8.18 22.26 23.00
CA GLN A 14 -7.49 23.51 22.70
C GLN A 14 -5.98 23.36 22.48
N ALA A 15 -5.51 23.97 21.39
CA ALA A 15 -4.22 24.61 21.18
C ALA A 15 -3.02 24.11 22.02
N LYS A 16 -2.27 23.15 21.48
CA LYS A 16 -0.83 23.02 21.73
C LYS A 16 -0.07 23.47 20.49
N LYS A 17 0.53 24.66 20.55
CA LYS A 17 1.63 25.06 19.64
C LYS A 17 2.74 24.01 19.76
N LYS A 18 2.89 23.15 18.75
CA LYS A 18 4.08 22.31 18.58
C LYS A 18 4.61 22.56 17.18
N LEU A 19 5.79 23.15 17.13
CA LEU A 19 6.58 23.37 15.92
C LEU A 19 6.91 21.99 15.31
N SER A 20 6.06 21.48 14.41
CA SER A 20 6.39 20.36 13.54
C SER A 20 6.35 20.90 12.13
N ASN A 21 7.47 20.79 11.40
CA ASN A 21 7.42 20.77 9.95
C ASN A 21 6.30 19.79 9.57
N GLU A 22 5.16 20.28 9.08
CA GLU A 22 4.06 19.43 8.67
C GLU A 22 4.54 18.61 7.48
N PHE A 23 4.93 17.36 7.74
CA PHE A 23 5.19 16.41 6.68
C PHE A 23 3.88 16.20 5.93
N SER A 24 3.78 16.83 4.75
CA SER A 24 2.61 16.74 3.91
C SER A 24 2.90 15.77 2.77
N PHE A 25 1.95 14.87 2.54
CA PHE A 25 2.02 13.88 1.48
C PHE A 25 0.66 13.70 0.84
N PHE A 26 0.67 13.36 -0.44
CA PHE A 26 -0.53 13.10 -1.22
C PHE A 26 -0.49 11.69 -1.82
N ILE A 27 -1.68 11.17 -2.14
CA ILE A 27 -1.86 9.86 -2.75
C ILE A 27 -2.37 10.06 -4.17
N ARG A 28 -1.88 9.24 -5.09
CA ARG A 28 -2.40 9.17 -6.45
C ARG A 28 -2.23 7.77 -7.02
N ILE A 29 -2.87 7.54 -8.16
CA ILE A 29 -2.68 6.33 -8.97
C ILE A 29 -1.24 6.29 -9.51
N ALA A 30 -0.64 5.11 -9.48
CA ALA A 30 0.68 4.85 -10.03
C ALA A 30 0.69 5.08 -11.55
N GLN A 31 1.77 5.66 -12.04
CA GLN A 31 2.05 5.85 -13.46
C GLN A 31 3.25 4.99 -13.86
N PRO A 32 3.42 4.66 -15.16
CA PRO A 32 4.57 3.88 -15.63
C PRO A 32 5.94 4.46 -15.24
N LYS A 33 6.02 5.78 -15.03
CA LYS A 33 7.24 6.45 -14.56
C LYS A 33 7.62 6.11 -13.11
N ASP A 34 6.66 5.66 -12.31
CA ASP A 34 6.83 5.38 -10.88
C ASP A 34 7.33 3.96 -10.62
N ILE A 35 7.29 3.07 -11.63
CA ILE A 35 7.61 1.64 -11.49
C ILE A 35 8.98 1.46 -10.81
N ASN A 36 9.99 2.21 -11.26
CA ASN A 36 11.33 2.12 -10.67
C ASN A 36 11.34 2.43 -9.17
N SER A 37 10.61 3.46 -8.74
CA SER A 37 10.52 3.88 -7.34
C SER A 37 9.67 2.91 -6.51
N ILE A 38 8.57 2.39 -7.07
CA ILE A 38 7.74 1.35 -6.43
C ILE A 38 8.59 0.09 -6.19
N THR A 39 9.28 -0.37 -7.22
CA THR A 39 10.18 -1.53 -7.13
C THR A 39 11.24 -1.32 -6.05
N GLU A 40 11.83 -0.12 -5.97
CA GLU A 40 12.82 0.20 -4.94
C GLU A 40 12.23 0.13 -3.52
N VAL A 41 11.08 0.75 -3.29
CA VAL A 41 10.39 0.73 -1.99
C VAL A 41 9.99 -0.68 -1.58
N LEU A 42 9.43 -1.48 -2.50
CA LEU A 42 9.07 -2.89 -2.23
C LEU A 42 10.31 -3.73 -1.91
N THR A 43 11.36 -3.57 -2.72
CA THR A 43 12.59 -4.34 -2.53
C THR A 43 13.23 -4.01 -1.18
N ASN A 44 13.27 -2.73 -0.81
CA ASN A 44 13.79 -2.27 0.50
C ASN A 44 12.92 -2.69 1.68
N SER A 45 11.60 -2.81 1.47
CA SER A 45 10.65 -3.11 2.54
C SER A 45 10.56 -4.59 2.86
N PHE A 46 10.63 -5.47 1.85
CA PHE A 46 10.42 -6.91 2.01
C PHE A 46 11.69 -7.75 1.94
N TYR A 47 12.77 -7.23 1.35
CA TYR A 47 14.01 -8.00 1.17
C TYR A 47 15.19 -7.28 1.81
N SER A 48 15.72 -7.85 2.89
CA SER A 48 16.90 -7.31 3.55
C SER A 48 18.15 -7.47 2.69
N CYS A 49 19.10 -6.53 2.81
CA CYS A 49 20.40 -6.62 2.16
C CYS A 49 21.39 -7.54 2.91
N GLN A 50 20.93 -8.34 3.88
CA GLN A 50 21.80 -9.10 4.76
C GLN A 50 21.99 -10.55 4.27
N GLY A 51 23.21 -11.05 4.36
CA GLY A 51 23.55 -12.43 4.02
C GLY A 51 23.34 -12.79 2.55
N ILE A 52 22.97 -14.05 2.27
CA ILE A 52 22.76 -14.60 0.91
C ILE A 52 21.68 -13.81 0.16
N MET A 53 20.70 -13.23 0.86
CA MET A 53 19.62 -12.43 0.28
C MET A 53 20.15 -11.20 -0.48
N GLY A 54 21.29 -10.63 -0.04
CA GLY A 54 21.94 -9.51 -0.72
C GLY A 54 22.36 -9.83 -2.16
N TYR A 55 22.77 -11.07 -2.43
CA TYR A 55 23.19 -11.51 -3.77
C TYR A 55 22.01 -11.77 -4.72
N VAL A 56 20.87 -12.21 -4.20
CA VAL A 56 19.66 -12.52 -5.00
C VAL A 56 18.83 -11.26 -5.27
N ARG A 57 19.00 -10.21 -4.45
CA ARG A 57 18.25 -8.96 -4.53
C ARG A 57 18.18 -8.30 -5.92
N PRO A 58 19.24 -8.26 -6.75
CA PRO A 58 19.14 -7.71 -8.10
C PRO A 58 18.15 -8.48 -8.99
N PHE A 59 18.10 -9.81 -8.86
CA PHE A 59 17.15 -10.64 -9.61
C PHE A 59 15.72 -10.46 -9.10
N LEU A 60 15.52 -10.39 -7.77
CA LEU A 60 14.21 -10.08 -7.18
C LEU A 60 13.70 -8.72 -7.64
N ARG A 61 14.56 -7.71 -7.62
CA ARG A 61 14.24 -6.36 -8.09
C ARG A 61 13.78 -6.38 -9.55
N LEU A 62 14.49 -7.10 -10.43
CA LEU A 62 14.11 -7.23 -11.84
C LEU A 62 12.77 -7.95 -12.00
N GLY A 63 12.53 -9.02 -11.23
CA GLY A 63 11.25 -9.74 -11.22
C GLY A 63 10.09 -8.84 -10.82
N ILE A 64 10.22 -8.12 -9.71
CA ILE A 64 9.21 -7.15 -9.24
C ILE A 64 8.99 -6.05 -10.29
N TYR A 65 10.07 -5.55 -10.92
CA TYR A 65 9.97 -4.51 -11.94
C TYR A 65 9.15 -4.97 -13.15
N GLU A 66 9.46 -6.13 -13.73
CA GLU A 66 8.74 -6.63 -14.91
C GLU A 66 7.29 -7.00 -14.57
N ASP A 67 7.05 -7.58 -13.41
CA ASP A 67 5.71 -7.91 -12.93
C ASP A 67 4.83 -6.65 -12.78
N LEU A 68 5.35 -5.61 -12.10
CA LEU A 68 4.69 -4.30 -12.01
C LEU A 68 4.50 -3.64 -13.36
N ARG A 69 5.50 -3.70 -14.24
CA ARG A 69 5.44 -3.11 -15.58
C ARG A 69 4.32 -3.73 -16.40
N ASN A 70 4.15 -5.04 -16.30
CA ASN A 70 3.05 -5.74 -16.98
C ASN A 70 1.70 -5.34 -16.37
N ARG A 71 1.57 -5.36 -15.03
CA ARG A 71 0.31 -5.02 -14.34
C ARG A 71 -0.14 -3.57 -14.53
N ILE A 72 0.76 -2.60 -14.39
CA ILE A 72 0.43 -1.16 -14.55
C ILE A 72 0.09 -0.81 -16.00
N ARG A 73 0.60 -1.57 -16.97
CA ARG A 73 0.27 -1.38 -18.39
C ARG A 73 -0.99 -2.13 -18.81
N SER A 74 -1.28 -3.27 -18.18
CA SER A 74 -2.53 -3.97 -18.39
C SER A 74 -3.69 -3.17 -17.81
N LYS A 75 -4.76 -3.01 -18.58
CA LYS A 75 -6.00 -2.38 -18.11
C LYS A 75 -6.94 -3.47 -17.60
N THR A 76 -6.79 -3.84 -16.34
CA THR A 76 -7.72 -4.76 -15.67
C THR A 76 -8.77 -3.92 -14.94
N GLU A 77 -10.05 -4.27 -15.06
CA GLU A 77 -11.17 -3.47 -14.52
C GLU A 77 -11.09 -3.26 -13.00
N HIS A 78 -10.58 -4.27 -12.29
CA HIS A 78 -10.48 -4.28 -10.84
C HIS A 78 -9.03 -4.39 -10.37
N TYR A 79 -8.14 -3.59 -10.94
CA TYR A 79 -6.77 -3.43 -10.48
C TYR A 79 -6.46 -1.95 -10.21
N LEU A 80 -5.80 -1.68 -9.10
CA LEU A 80 -5.32 -0.35 -8.78
C LEU A 80 -4.01 -0.41 -8.00
N CYS A 81 -3.01 0.35 -8.48
CA CYS A 81 -1.79 0.62 -7.74
C CYS A 81 -1.78 2.09 -7.30
N LEU A 82 -1.58 2.32 -6.02
CA LEU A 82 -1.53 3.65 -5.40
C LEU A 82 -0.14 3.93 -4.87
N VAL A 83 0.27 5.20 -5.00
CA VAL A 83 1.55 5.69 -4.50
C VAL A 83 1.34 6.89 -3.60
N ALA A 84 2.11 6.95 -2.52
CA ALA A 84 2.22 8.10 -1.64
C ALA A 84 3.48 8.90 -2.00
N MET A 85 3.32 10.20 -2.18
CA MET A 85 4.37 11.12 -2.60
C MET A 85 4.52 12.25 -1.58
N VAL A 86 5.77 12.62 -1.27
CA VAL A 86 6.05 13.81 -0.43
C VAL A 86 5.71 15.09 -1.19
N VAL A 87 5.14 16.06 -0.50
CA VAL A 87 5.04 17.44 -0.97
C VAL A 87 6.27 18.17 -0.47
N GLU A 88 7.18 18.53 -1.38
CA GLU A 88 8.30 19.41 -1.03
C GLU A 88 7.77 20.84 -0.90
N ASN A 89 7.76 21.38 0.33
CA ASN A 89 7.59 22.82 0.55
C ASN A 89 8.93 23.48 0.16
N THR A 90 8.98 24.05 -1.04
CA THR A 90 10.18 24.67 -1.60
C THR A 90 10.53 25.98 -0.90
N GLU A 91 11.08 25.95 0.31
CA GLU A 91 11.74 27.11 0.93
C GLU A 91 12.89 26.70 1.87
N SER A 92 13.90 25.99 1.37
CA SER A 92 15.26 26.13 1.93
C SER A 92 16.32 25.52 1.02
N THR A 93 17.19 26.40 0.52
CA THR A 93 18.57 26.16 0.07
C THR A 93 18.78 25.08 -0.99
N ARG A 94 18.82 25.60 -2.24
CA ARG A 94 19.48 24.96 -3.37
C ARG A 94 20.95 24.70 -3.04
N ASP A 95 21.31 23.43 -2.89
CA ASP A 95 22.67 22.98 -3.14
C ASP A 95 22.66 21.75 -4.08
N VAL A 96 23.10 22.05 -5.30
CA VAL A 96 23.78 21.25 -6.32
C VAL A 96 23.50 19.72 -6.37
N SER A 97 22.92 19.32 -7.51
CA SER A 97 22.90 17.96 -8.10
C SER A 97 22.00 16.89 -7.44
N ASN A 98 20.73 16.85 -7.84
CA ASN A 98 20.16 15.72 -8.58
C ASN A 98 18.68 16.01 -8.87
N THR A 99 18.25 15.64 -10.07
CA THR A 99 16.88 15.55 -10.60
C THR A 99 15.80 15.67 -9.52
N ARG A 100 14.95 16.71 -9.57
CA ARG A 100 13.76 16.89 -8.71
C ARG A 100 13.05 15.54 -8.49
N LYS A 101 13.37 14.87 -7.39
CA LYS A 101 12.91 13.52 -7.12
C LYS A 101 11.65 13.71 -6.31
N GLN A 102 10.50 13.63 -6.97
CA GLN A 102 9.27 13.43 -6.20
C GLN A 102 9.47 12.11 -5.46
N ASP A 103 9.75 12.19 -4.16
CA ASP A 103 10.07 11.01 -3.38
C ASP A 103 8.77 10.23 -3.14
N LEU A 104 8.66 9.10 -3.83
CA LEU A 104 7.67 8.08 -3.56
C LEU A 104 8.06 7.41 -2.24
N VAL A 105 7.20 7.54 -1.24
CA VAL A 105 7.45 7.08 0.13
C VAL A 105 6.61 5.89 0.54
N GLY A 106 5.62 5.54 -0.27
CA GLY A 106 4.83 4.35 -0.05
C GLY A 106 4.04 3.92 -1.27
N THR A 107 3.61 2.67 -1.24
CA THR A 107 2.87 2.02 -2.31
C THR A 107 1.90 1.00 -1.73
N VAL A 108 0.82 0.73 -2.46
CA VAL A 108 -0.10 -0.38 -2.20
C VAL A 108 -0.77 -0.80 -3.51
N GLU A 109 -1.01 -2.08 -3.68
CA GLU A 109 -1.81 -2.64 -4.78
C GLU A 109 -3.10 -3.24 -4.23
N ILE A 110 -4.19 -3.04 -4.96
CA ILE A 110 -5.44 -3.74 -4.73
C ILE A 110 -5.94 -4.37 -6.04
N ASP A 111 -6.39 -5.60 -5.95
CA ASP A 111 -6.88 -6.40 -7.06
C ASP A 111 -8.08 -7.26 -6.62
N VAL A 112 -9.00 -7.54 -7.54
CA VAL A 112 -10.03 -8.56 -7.31
C VAL A 112 -9.50 -9.91 -7.76
N ARG A 113 -9.59 -10.88 -6.85
CA ARG A 113 -9.16 -12.26 -7.08
C ARG A 113 -10.37 -13.16 -7.10
N SER A 114 -10.38 -14.11 -8.03
CA SER A 114 -11.40 -15.16 -8.09
C SER A 114 -10.83 -16.46 -7.52
N ARG A 115 -11.59 -17.18 -6.69
CA ARG A 115 -11.20 -18.51 -6.21
C ARG A 115 -11.71 -19.57 -7.17
N GLY A 116 -10.81 -20.38 -7.72
CA GLY A 116 -11.14 -21.56 -8.52
C GLY A 116 -10.59 -22.85 -7.89
N GLY A 117 -11.42 -23.89 -7.82
CA GLY A 117 -11.05 -25.32 -7.68
C GLY A 117 -10.15 -25.73 -6.51
N MET A 118 -8.85 -25.39 -6.56
CA MET A 118 -7.79 -25.93 -5.70
C MET A 118 -7.41 -25.00 -4.53
N ASP A 119 -7.63 -23.68 -4.67
CA ASP A 119 -7.34 -22.67 -3.63
C ASP A 119 -8.31 -22.74 -2.44
N VAL A 120 -9.36 -23.55 -2.56
CA VAL A 120 -10.32 -23.87 -1.50
C VAL A 120 -9.67 -24.75 -0.43
N LEU A 121 -8.71 -25.60 -0.80
CA LEU A 121 -8.08 -26.56 0.12
C LEU A 121 -7.03 -25.93 1.06
N LEU A 122 -6.62 -24.68 0.80
CA LEU A 122 -5.54 -24.01 1.52
C LEU A 122 -6.00 -22.89 2.48
N PHE A 123 -7.29 -22.58 2.52
CA PHE A 123 -7.86 -21.57 3.43
C PHE A 123 -8.90 -22.22 4.34
N ASN A 124 -8.77 -21.97 5.65
CA ASN A 124 -9.65 -22.51 6.69
C ASN A 124 -11.15 -22.30 6.41
N SER A 125 -11.93 -23.36 6.69
CA SER A 125 -13.33 -23.65 6.33
C SER A 125 -14.45 -22.72 6.82
N TRP A 126 -14.21 -21.44 7.10
CA TRP A 126 -15.21 -20.56 7.73
C TRP A 126 -16.11 -19.79 6.77
N GLN A 127 -16.18 -20.16 5.49
CA GLN A 127 -17.06 -19.51 4.51
C GLN A 127 -17.34 -20.46 3.33
N LEU A 128 -18.05 -21.56 3.61
CA LEU A 128 -18.41 -22.60 2.64
C LEU A 128 -19.92 -22.57 2.30
N ASP A 129 -20.52 -21.38 2.23
CA ASP A 129 -21.98 -21.31 2.02
C ASP A 129 -22.38 -20.93 0.58
N ASN A 130 -21.47 -20.54 -0.32
CA ASN A 130 -21.79 -20.30 -1.75
C ASN A 130 -20.58 -20.60 -2.65
N LEU A 131 -20.47 -21.83 -3.17
CA LEU A 131 -19.40 -22.31 -4.04
C LEU A 131 -19.71 -22.03 -5.53
N ASP A 132 -19.92 -20.76 -5.88
CA ASP A 132 -19.87 -20.29 -7.27
C ASP A 132 -18.90 -19.10 -7.30
N ASN A 133 -17.76 -19.24 -7.99
CA ASN A 133 -16.75 -18.20 -8.29
C ASN A 133 -16.71 -17.03 -7.29
N PHE A 134 -16.23 -17.28 -6.07
CA PHE A 134 -16.13 -16.23 -5.06
C PHE A 134 -15.00 -15.26 -5.43
N GLU A 135 -15.39 -14.07 -5.86
CA GLU A 135 -14.49 -12.93 -6.04
C GLU A 135 -14.31 -12.18 -4.72
N TYR A 136 -13.09 -11.74 -4.44
CA TYR A 136 -12.78 -10.97 -3.24
C TYR A 136 -11.74 -9.89 -3.54
N ALA A 137 -11.92 -8.72 -2.93
CA ALA A 137 -10.95 -7.64 -3.01
C ALA A 137 -9.76 -7.97 -2.10
N TYR A 138 -8.57 -7.95 -2.69
CA TYR A 138 -7.34 -8.30 -2.02
C TYR A 138 -6.35 -7.13 -2.07
N LEU A 139 -5.65 -6.91 -0.98
CA LEU A 139 -4.61 -5.91 -0.83
C LEU A 139 -3.25 -6.59 -0.75
N SER A 140 -2.34 -6.10 -1.58
CA SER A 140 -0.98 -6.60 -1.71
C SER A 140 0.02 -5.46 -1.76
N ASN A 141 1.30 -5.79 -1.59
CA ASN A 141 2.41 -4.88 -1.83
C ASN A 141 2.31 -3.53 -1.08
N LEU A 142 1.71 -3.55 0.12
CA LEU A 142 1.71 -2.40 1.02
C LEU A 142 3.11 -2.21 1.61
N ALA A 143 3.77 -1.16 1.18
CA ALA A 143 5.10 -0.82 1.65
C ALA A 143 5.22 0.68 1.90
N VAL A 144 5.93 1.03 2.97
CA VAL A 144 6.28 2.41 3.32
C VAL A 144 7.77 2.44 3.60
N ASP A 145 8.46 3.39 2.96
CA ASP A 145 9.87 3.65 3.17
C ASP A 145 10.15 3.84 4.66
N ALA A 146 11.25 3.23 5.14
CA ALA A 146 11.56 3.15 6.56
C ALA A 146 11.63 4.52 7.24
N ASN A 147 12.08 5.56 6.52
CA ASN A 147 12.21 6.92 7.04
C ASN A 147 10.86 7.64 7.20
N TYR A 148 9.82 7.14 6.53
CA TYR A 148 8.49 7.75 6.50
C TYR A 148 7.42 6.89 7.22
N ARG A 149 7.85 5.85 7.94
CA ARG A 149 6.97 5.05 8.81
C ARG A 149 6.52 5.86 10.02
N LYS A 150 5.38 5.47 10.61
CA LYS A 150 4.75 6.15 11.76
C LYS A 150 4.30 7.60 11.48
N LEU A 151 4.26 8.00 10.21
CA LEU A 151 3.73 9.31 9.76
C LEU A 151 2.30 9.20 9.17
N GLY A 152 1.62 8.07 9.36
CA GLY A 152 0.27 7.85 8.84
C GLY A 152 0.18 7.54 7.33
N VAL A 153 1.31 7.34 6.64
CA VAL A 153 1.33 7.04 5.18
C VAL A 153 0.51 5.79 4.85
N ALA A 154 0.80 4.67 5.52
CA ALA A 154 0.07 3.41 5.32
C ALA A 154 -1.43 3.55 5.62
N GLN A 155 -1.78 4.26 6.70
CA GLN A 155 -3.17 4.50 7.08
C GLN A 155 -3.93 5.22 5.97
N LYS A 156 -3.35 6.28 5.39
CA LYS A 156 -3.99 7.05 4.32
C LYS A 156 -4.12 6.23 3.03
N LEU A 157 -3.12 5.39 2.71
CA LEU A 157 -3.19 4.44 1.59
C LEU A 157 -4.34 3.45 1.79
N LEU A 158 -4.44 2.85 2.98
CA LEU A 158 -5.51 1.91 3.34
C LEU A 158 -6.90 2.55 3.26
N SER A 159 -7.09 3.74 3.81
CA SER A 159 -8.39 4.44 3.72
C SER A 159 -8.82 4.72 2.28
N TYR A 160 -7.88 4.99 1.37
CA TYR A 160 -8.20 5.12 -0.06
C TYR A 160 -8.62 3.77 -0.64
N CYS A 161 -7.92 2.69 -0.31
CA CYS A 161 -8.26 1.34 -0.76
C CYS A 161 -9.65 0.92 -0.31
N GLU A 162 -9.97 1.10 0.98
CA GLU A 162 -11.29 0.81 1.57
C GLU A 162 -12.41 1.55 0.82
N HIS A 163 -12.25 2.84 0.56
CA HIS A 163 -13.22 3.60 -0.22
C HIS A 163 -13.32 3.11 -1.67
N LYS A 164 -12.21 2.70 -2.28
CA LYS A 164 -12.19 2.24 -3.67
C LYS A 164 -12.89 0.89 -3.84
N VAL A 165 -12.67 -0.06 -2.93
CA VAL A 165 -13.27 -1.40 -3.02
C VAL A 165 -14.79 -1.38 -2.80
N LEU A 166 -15.29 -0.45 -1.98
CA LEU A 166 -16.72 -0.18 -1.88
C LEU A 166 -17.29 0.27 -3.24
N GLY A 167 -16.55 1.11 -3.97
CA GLY A 167 -16.92 1.51 -5.33
C GLY A 167 -16.85 0.38 -6.37
N TRP A 168 -16.18 -0.72 -6.06
CA TRP A 168 -16.17 -1.95 -6.85
C TRP A 168 -17.26 -2.95 -6.41
N GLY A 169 -18.04 -2.64 -5.37
CA GLY A 169 -19.11 -3.51 -4.85
C GLY A 169 -18.66 -4.49 -3.76
N PHE A 170 -17.41 -4.40 -3.29
CA PHE A 170 -16.88 -5.26 -2.23
C PHE A 170 -16.98 -4.57 -0.87
N CYS A 171 -17.54 -5.27 0.12
CA CYS A 171 -17.67 -4.78 1.50
C CYS A 171 -16.50 -5.23 2.40
N GLU A 172 -15.70 -6.18 1.94
CA GLU A 172 -14.58 -6.76 2.67
C GLU A 172 -13.30 -6.59 1.84
N LEU A 173 -12.18 -6.29 2.53
CA LEU A 173 -10.86 -6.15 1.94
C LEU A 173 -9.90 -7.09 2.69
N TYR A 174 -9.34 -8.05 1.98
CA TYR A 174 -8.46 -9.06 2.55
C TYR A 174 -7.00 -8.70 2.32
N LEU A 175 -6.14 -9.11 3.23
CA LEU A 175 -4.69 -9.03 3.07
C LEU A 175 -4.06 -10.23 3.75
N HIS A 176 -2.91 -10.66 3.24
CA HIS A 176 -2.07 -11.64 3.92
C HIS A 176 -0.84 -10.94 4.51
N VAL A 177 -0.57 -11.19 5.79
CA VAL A 177 0.68 -10.80 6.44
C VAL A 177 1.50 -12.06 6.62
N LEU A 178 2.74 -12.03 6.14
CA LEU A 178 3.70 -13.10 6.42
C LEU A 178 4.06 -13.08 7.91
N GLU A 179 4.14 -14.25 8.54
CA GLU A 179 4.70 -14.38 9.87
C GLU A 179 6.20 -14.02 9.84
N ASN A 180 6.66 -13.23 10.82
CA ASN A 180 8.04 -12.72 10.93
C ASN A 180 8.79 -13.44 12.05
#